data_AF-H0UXV2-F1
#
_entry.id   AF-H0UXV2-F1
#
_cell.length_a   1.000
_cell.length_b   1.000
_cell.length_c   1.000
_cell.angle_alpha   90.00
_cell.angle_beta   90.00
_cell.angle_gamma   90.00
#
_symmetry.space_group_name_H-M   'P 1'
#
loop_
_entity.id
_entity.type
_entity.pdbx_description
1 polymer ?
#
loop_
_entity_poly.entity_id
_entity_poly.type
_entity_poly.pdbx_seq_one_letter_code
_entity_poly.pdbx_strand_id
1 'polypeptide(L)'
;MTKEKKLEPDSIINYVDQNRKMFLLQYTLDMKRNEIQRLEMLATWEEIKLEKAEKSLEKDAALFDEFLRENDRSSVQAMRLAEKETRAKAEKLMEIQNLTTQIVNIKSEISRQEDTLQHYKAYKDFLYQVSPKEWLDEQEKKRLALKKAKEVSEITKDESVSSTPVDKGSGFKSKMVSLWAKESQGFKKPWKLLQAVRLRQGLSSSSILQPASQPSMSIRLDSKGLSSTLPSQQSQADTDSEGGEELPLYFTEPRQLLDVFIELEEQNLSLIQNTQEMEEMLDELKLTLKNTQIRMDREVNQLKQWITTMMMSIAKEEETAAELELKARVFHFGEYKGDQQDKLLDSLNHKVQDVYRHCVGTQQEANLGTVQMLTVIEHQLDELLENLERVPPAKIEQAEKAKEKERRMRLREEKLQLQKLLQEERLQRARARAQAEIKKKRGRKLVCRSHPPVPKVKDISDHILMDKDEEEHLFFFT
;
A
#
# COMPACT_ATOMS: atom_id res chain seq x y z
N MET A 1 -198.93 -80.72 2.39
CA MET A 1 -198.76 -81.78 3.42
C MET A 1 -197.32 -81.77 3.92
N THR A 2 -197.07 -82.25 5.14
CA THR A 2 -195.80 -82.11 5.87
C THR A 2 -195.00 -83.42 5.93
N LYS A 3 -193.68 -83.34 6.18
CA LYS A 3 -192.99 -83.85 7.41
C LYS A 3 -191.46 -83.71 7.38
N GLU A 4 -190.82 -83.90 8.55
CA GLU A 4 -189.44 -83.46 8.84
C GLU A 4 -188.43 -84.60 9.11
N LYS A 5 -187.13 -84.24 9.20
CA LYS A 5 -185.99 -84.79 10.02
C LYS A 5 -184.64 -84.46 9.36
N LYS A 6 -183.48 -84.34 10.03
CA LYS A 6 -183.08 -84.08 11.45
C LYS A 6 -181.60 -83.60 11.44
N LEU A 7 -181.02 -83.17 12.58
CA LEU A 7 -179.63 -82.67 12.71
C LEU A 7 -178.79 -83.48 13.74
N GLU A 8 -177.46 -83.44 13.59
CA GLU A 8 -176.41 -84.12 14.38
C GLU A 8 -175.62 -83.15 15.31
N PRO A 9 -174.88 -83.62 16.33
CA PRO A 9 -174.41 -82.79 17.45
C PRO A 9 -172.96 -82.27 17.37
N ASP A 10 -172.12 -82.76 16.45
CA ASP A 10 -170.66 -82.46 16.40
C ASP A 10 -170.29 -80.98 16.25
N SER A 11 -171.25 -80.14 15.88
CA SER A 11 -171.10 -78.69 15.75
C SER A 11 -170.63 -78.02 17.06
N ILE A 12 -171.12 -78.46 18.22
CA ILE A 12 -170.93 -77.71 19.48
C ILE A 12 -169.55 -77.95 20.10
N ILE A 13 -169.08 -79.20 20.16
CA ILE A 13 -167.79 -79.51 20.81
C ILE A 13 -166.63 -78.93 19.98
N ASN A 14 -166.69 -79.08 18.65
CA ASN A 14 -165.71 -78.48 17.75
C ASN A 14 -165.71 -76.94 17.83
N TYR A 15 -166.88 -76.31 17.95
CA TYR A 15 -166.98 -74.86 18.15
C TYR A 15 -166.34 -74.40 19.48
N VAL A 16 -166.55 -75.13 20.58
CA VAL A 16 -165.91 -74.79 21.87
C VAL A 16 -164.39 -74.96 21.81
N ASP A 17 -163.89 -76.01 21.16
CA ASP A 17 -162.45 -76.25 21.06
C ASP A 17 -161.75 -75.32 20.07
N GLN A 18 -162.40 -74.96 18.95
CA GLN A 18 -161.97 -73.88 18.05
C GLN A 18 -161.91 -72.54 18.79
N ASN A 19 -162.93 -72.20 19.60
CA ASN A 19 -162.89 -70.99 20.43
C ASN A 19 -161.75 -71.02 21.45
N ARG A 20 -161.49 -72.15 22.11
CA ARG A 20 -160.34 -72.30 23.03
C ARG A 20 -159.00 -72.10 22.32
N LYS A 21 -158.82 -72.71 21.14
CA LYS A 21 -157.63 -72.53 20.29
C LYS A 21 -157.48 -71.07 19.84
N MET A 22 -158.58 -70.42 19.46
CA MET A 22 -158.62 -69.01 19.09
C MET A 22 -158.25 -68.09 20.28
N PHE A 23 -158.80 -68.30 21.47
CA PHE A 23 -158.42 -67.56 22.68
C PHE A 23 -156.97 -67.81 23.12
N LEU A 24 -156.46 -69.04 23.01
CA LEU A 24 -155.06 -69.34 23.33
C LEU A 24 -154.12 -68.68 22.32
N LEU A 25 -154.46 -68.68 21.03
CA LEU A 25 -153.69 -67.99 19.99
C LEU A 25 -153.74 -66.47 20.18
N GLN A 26 -154.91 -65.91 20.48
CA GLN A 26 -155.12 -64.50 20.82
C GLN A 26 -154.24 -64.09 22.00
N TYR A 27 -154.34 -64.79 23.14
CA TYR A 27 -153.50 -64.55 24.32
C TYR A 27 -152.00 -64.70 24.02
N THR A 28 -151.61 -65.70 23.24
CA THR A 28 -150.20 -65.89 22.84
C THR A 28 -149.71 -64.74 21.95
N LEU A 29 -150.52 -64.28 21.01
CA LEU A 29 -150.22 -63.12 20.16
C LEU A 29 -150.13 -61.84 20.98
N ASP A 30 -151.03 -61.62 21.94
CA ASP A 30 -151.04 -60.42 22.79
C ASP A 30 -149.87 -60.41 23.79
N MET A 31 -149.52 -61.56 24.38
CA MET A 31 -148.28 -61.71 25.17
C MET A 31 -147.02 -61.48 24.32
N LYS A 32 -147.00 -61.95 23.06
CA LYS A 32 -145.87 -61.68 22.14
C LYS A 32 -145.82 -60.24 21.68
N ARG A 33 -146.95 -59.58 21.43
CA ARG A 33 -147.04 -58.13 21.13
C ARG A 33 -146.47 -57.31 22.30
N ASN A 34 -146.87 -57.62 23.53
CA ASN A 34 -146.39 -56.92 24.72
C ASN A 34 -144.87 -57.09 24.93
N GLU A 35 -144.32 -58.29 24.71
CA GLU A 35 -142.87 -58.53 24.84
C GLU A 35 -142.08 -57.93 23.66
N ILE A 36 -142.64 -57.91 22.45
CA ILE A 36 -142.08 -57.17 21.31
C ILE A 36 -142.00 -55.68 21.63
N GLN A 37 -143.09 -55.07 22.09
CA GLN A 37 -143.12 -53.65 22.52
C GLN A 37 -142.11 -53.35 23.63
N ARG A 38 -141.95 -54.28 24.59
CA ARG A 38 -140.92 -54.17 25.64
C ARG A 38 -139.50 -54.15 25.04
N LEU A 39 -139.22 -55.05 24.11
CA LEU A 39 -137.91 -55.15 23.45
C LEU A 39 -137.67 -53.97 22.51
N GLU A 40 -138.68 -53.45 21.82
CA GLU A 40 -138.63 -52.23 21.02
C GLU A 40 -138.30 -50.99 21.89
N MET A 41 -138.95 -50.86 23.06
CA MET A 41 -138.61 -49.79 24.01
C MET A 41 -137.18 -49.92 24.58
N LEU A 42 -136.68 -51.14 24.81
CA LEU A 42 -135.32 -51.35 25.33
C LEU A 42 -134.25 -51.15 24.25
N ALA A 43 -134.52 -51.60 23.02
CA ALA A 43 -133.67 -51.37 21.85
C ALA A 43 -133.55 -49.88 21.54
N THR A 44 -134.67 -49.16 21.45
CA THR A 44 -134.65 -47.70 21.22
C THR A 44 -133.97 -46.93 22.35
N TRP A 45 -134.08 -47.38 23.62
CA TRP A 45 -133.37 -46.75 24.73
C TRP A 45 -131.85 -46.96 24.68
N GLU A 46 -131.39 -48.18 24.36
CA GLU A 46 -129.96 -48.46 24.13
C GLU A 46 -129.42 -47.79 22.86
N GLU A 47 -130.22 -47.68 21.79
CA GLU A 47 -129.86 -46.97 20.56
C GLU A 47 -129.71 -45.46 20.81
N ILE A 48 -130.64 -44.83 21.53
CA ILE A 48 -130.52 -43.44 22.00
C ILE A 48 -129.31 -43.24 22.93
N LYS A 49 -128.87 -44.28 23.66
CA LYS A 49 -127.69 -44.25 24.53
C LYS A 49 -126.39 -44.44 23.76
N LEU A 50 -126.37 -45.30 22.74
CA LEU A 50 -125.28 -45.49 21.79
C LEU A 50 -125.06 -44.21 20.98
N GLU A 51 -126.12 -43.64 20.41
CA GLU A 51 -126.10 -42.42 19.62
C GLU A 51 -125.55 -41.22 20.43
N LYS A 52 -125.84 -41.15 21.73
CA LYS A 52 -125.23 -40.16 22.64
C LYS A 52 -123.74 -40.39 22.87
N ALA A 53 -123.31 -41.65 22.99
CA ALA A 53 -121.90 -42.00 23.20
C ALA A 53 -121.06 -41.74 21.93
N GLU A 54 -121.61 -42.08 20.75
CA GLU A 54 -121.05 -41.76 19.44
C GLU A 54 -120.91 -40.24 19.26
N LYS A 55 -121.98 -39.48 19.53
CA LYS A 55 -121.98 -37.99 19.53
C LYS A 55 -121.13 -37.35 20.63
N SER A 56 -120.56 -38.09 21.58
CA SER A 56 -119.47 -37.60 22.44
C SER A 56 -118.11 -37.92 21.84
N LEU A 57 -117.89 -39.16 21.36
CA LEU A 57 -116.62 -39.56 20.75
C LEU A 57 -116.29 -38.76 19.49
N GLU A 58 -117.29 -38.44 18.66
CA GLU A 58 -117.15 -37.57 17.49
C GLU A 58 -116.67 -36.15 17.87
N LYS A 59 -117.18 -35.61 18.99
CA LYS A 59 -116.74 -34.29 19.51
C LYS A 59 -115.33 -34.35 20.08
N ASP A 60 -115.03 -35.37 20.85
CA ASP A 60 -113.70 -35.55 21.44
C ASP A 60 -112.64 -35.76 20.34
N ALA A 61 -112.97 -36.49 19.26
CA ALA A 61 -112.14 -36.60 18.07
C ALA A 61 -111.96 -35.25 17.35
N ALA A 62 -113.04 -34.48 17.13
CA ALA A 62 -112.95 -33.16 16.50
C ALA A 62 -112.12 -32.15 17.33
N LEU A 63 -112.23 -32.21 18.66
CA LEU A 63 -111.41 -31.42 19.60
C LEU A 63 -109.94 -31.86 19.57
N PHE A 64 -109.67 -33.16 19.42
CA PHE A 64 -108.31 -33.67 19.29
C PHE A 64 -107.67 -33.25 17.95
N ASP A 65 -108.41 -33.30 16.85
CA ASP A 65 -107.96 -32.80 15.54
C ASP A 65 -107.76 -31.27 15.54
N GLU A 66 -108.54 -30.51 16.29
CA GLU A 66 -108.28 -29.07 16.53
C GLU A 66 -107.03 -28.84 17.38
N PHE A 67 -106.83 -29.62 18.45
CA PHE A 67 -105.63 -29.56 19.28
C PHE A 67 -104.36 -29.91 18.49
N LEU A 68 -104.37 -30.97 17.67
CA LEU A 68 -103.24 -31.33 16.81
C LEU A 68 -102.93 -30.22 15.80
N ARG A 69 -103.94 -29.70 15.10
CA ARG A 69 -103.75 -28.62 14.12
C ARG A 69 -103.17 -27.36 14.75
N GLU A 70 -103.59 -26.96 15.94
CA GLU A 70 -103.03 -25.79 16.61
C GLU A 70 -101.65 -26.08 17.24
N ASN A 71 -101.37 -27.32 17.67
CA ASN A 71 -100.04 -27.74 18.12
C ASN A 71 -99.02 -27.69 16.97
N ASP A 72 -99.32 -28.32 15.83
CA ASP A 72 -98.51 -28.27 14.61
C ASP A 72 -98.30 -26.82 14.14
N ARG A 73 -99.37 -26.02 14.14
CA ARG A 73 -99.32 -24.60 13.77
C ARG A 73 -98.47 -23.78 14.73
N SER A 74 -98.49 -24.08 16.03
CA SER A 74 -97.64 -23.44 17.05
C SER A 74 -96.17 -23.86 16.90
N SER A 75 -95.91 -25.16 16.76
CA SER A 75 -94.59 -25.74 16.51
C SER A 75 -93.92 -25.17 15.25
N VAL A 76 -94.66 -25.14 14.13
CA VAL A 76 -94.19 -24.55 12.88
C VAL A 76 -93.99 -23.03 12.98
N GLN A 77 -94.77 -22.31 13.80
CA GLN A 77 -94.51 -20.90 14.09
C GLN A 77 -93.23 -20.71 14.91
N ALA A 78 -93.02 -21.49 15.97
CA ALA A 78 -91.81 -21.45 16.79
C ALA A 78 -90.55 -21.78 15.95
N MET A 79 -90.62 -22.79 15.09
CA MET A 79 -89.56 -23.15 14.15
C MET A 79 -89.25 -21.99 13.18
N ARG A 80 -90.28 -21.38 12.57
CA ARG A 80 -90.11 -20.22 11.68
C ARG A 80 -89.55 -18.99 12.38
N LEU A 81 -89.83 -18.80 13.67
CA LEU A 81 -89.24 -17.72 14.48
C LEU A 81 -87.76 -18.01 14.77
N ALA A 82 -87.44 -19.23 15.21
CA ALA A 82 -86.04 -19.66 15.42
C ALA A 82 -85.20 -19.58 14.15
N GLU A 83 -85.76 -19.94 12.98
CA GLU A 83 -85.12 -19.74 11.68
C GLU A 83 -84.88 -18.27 11.32
N LYS A 84 -85.80 -17.36 11.66
CA LYS A 84 -85.60 -15.92 11.43
C LYS A 84 -84.49 -15.36 12.31
N GLU A 85 -84.51 -15.68 13.61
CA GLU A 85 -83.48 -15.24 14.56
C GLU A 85 -82.10 -15.81 14.22
N THR A 86 -82.01 -17.08 13.80
CA THR A 86 -80.73 -17.67 13.38
C THR A 86 -80.21 -17.08 12.07
N ARG A 87 -81.07 -16.75 11.10
CA ARG A 87 -80.68 -16.00 9.89
C ARG A 87 -80.20 -14.59 10.23
N ALA A 88 -80.95 -13.83 11.03
CA ALA A 88 -80.55 -12.48 11.46
C ALA A 88 -79.22 -12.50 12.24
N LYS A 89 -79.01 -13.50 13.11
CA LYS A 89 -77.72 -13.73 13.78
C LYS A 89 -76.59 -14.04 12.78
N ALA A 90 -76.84 -14.85 11.76
CA ALA A 90 -75.84 -15.15 10.73
C ALA A 90 -75.47 -13.90 9.90
N GLU A 91 -76.46 -13.10 9.50
CA GLU A 91 -76.25 -11.82 8.83
C GLU A 91 -75.39 -10.86 9.68
N LYS A 92 -75.68 -10.74 10.98
CA LYS A 92 -74.88 -9.92 11.90
C LYS A 92 -73.48 -10.48 12.17
N LEU A 93 -73.29 -11.80 12.17
CA LEU A 93 -71.96 -12.40 12.24
C LEU A 93 -71.12 -12.09 10.97
N MET A 94 -71.73 -12.13 9.78
CA MET A 94 -71.06 -11.72 8.54
C MET A 94 -70.70 -10.23 8.52
N GLU A 95 -71.57 -9.37 9.04
CA GLU A 95 -71.30 -7.93 9.20
C GLU A 95 -70.12 -7.68 10.17
N ILE A 96 -70.10 -8.35 11.33
CA ILE A 96 -68.99 -8.27 12.31
C ILE A 96 -67.67 -8.77 11.71
N GLN A 97 -67.69 -9.87 10.95
CA GLN A 97 -66.49 -10.38 10.27
C GLN A 97 -65.95 -9.39 9.25
N ASN A 98 -66.81 -8.84 8.39
CA ASN A 98 -66.45 -7.82 7.40
C ASN A 98 -65.84 -6.57 8.06
N LEU A 99 -66.48 -6.05 9.11
CA LEU A 99 -65.95 -4.90 9.88
C LEU A 99 -64.62 -5.22 10.54
N THR A 100 -64.44 -6.44 11.06
CA THR A 100 -63.17 -6.88 11.65
C THR A 100 -62.05 -6.94 10.61
N THR A 101 -62.32 -7.45 9.40
CA THR A 101 -61.36 -7.42 8.28
C THR A 101 -61.01 -5.98 7.89
N GLN A 102 -61.99 -5.08 7.82
CA GLN A 102 -61.74 -3.65 7.54
C GLN A 102 -60.87 -3.00 8.63
N ILE A 103 -61.13 -3.28 9.92
CA ILE A 103 -60.31 -2.77 11.04
C ILE A 103 -58.87 -3.29 10.95
N VAL A 104 -58.64 -4.57 10.62
CA VAL A 104 -57.29 -5.11 10.45
C VAL A 104 -56.57 -4.46 9.26
N ASN A 105 -57.25 -4.29 8.12
CA ASN A 105 -56.67 -3.62 6.96
C ASN A 105 -56.30 -2.16 7.27
N ILE A 106 -57.20 -1.40 7.89
CA ILE A 106 -56.96 0.00 8.30
C ILE A 106 -55.80 0.08 9.31
N LYS A 107 -55.69 -0.84 10.27
CA LYS A 107 -54.54 -0.89 11.19
C LYS A 107 -53.23 -1.16 10.46
N SER A 108 -53.20 -2.09 9.50
CA SER A 108 -51.99 -2.35 8.70
C SER A 108 -51.59 -1.17 7.81
N GLU A 109 -52.57 -0.39 7.34
CA GLU A 109 -52.35 0.85 6.59
C GLU A 109 -51.80 1.96 7.50
N ILE A 110 -52.37 2.12 8.70
CA ILE A 110 -51.87 3.06 9.72
C ILE A 110 -50.41 2.75 10.06
N SER A 111 -50.06 1.50 10.40
CA SER A 111 -48.67 1.17 10.74
C SER A 111 -47.70 1.36 9.57
N ARG A 112 -48.12 1.09 8.33
CA ARG A 112 -47.31 1.44 7.14
C ARG A 112 -47.08 2.95 7.02
N GLN A 113 -48.07 3.77 7.36
CA GLN A 113 -47.96 5.23 7.35
C GLN A 113 -47.16 5.76 8.54
N GLU A 114 -47.24 5.13 9.72
CA GLU A 114 -46.39 5.40 10.89
C GLU A 114 -44.91 5.11 10.59
N ASP A 115 -44.61 3.96 9.98
CA ASP A 115 -43.26 3.62 9.50
C ASP A 115 -42.75 4.64 8.48
N THR A 116 -43.58 5.00 7.49
CA THR A 116 -43.24 6.00 6.47
C THR A 116 -42.98 7.38 7.09
N LEU A 117 -43.78 7.77 8.08
CA LEU A 117 -43.62 9.02 8.83
C LEU A 117 -42.33 9.01 9.68
N GLN A 118 -41.92 7.87 10.24
CA GLN A 118 -40.63 7.76 10.94
C GLN A 118 -39.45 8.01 9.97
N HIS A 119 -39.50 7.46 8.75
CA HIS A 119 -38.49 7.73 7.73
C HIS A 119 -38.46 9.22 7.34
N TYR A 120 -39.63 9.85 7.12
CA TYR A 120 -39.69 11.28 6.81
C TYR A 120 -39.24 12.18 7.97
N LYS A 121 -39.47 11.80 9.23
CA LYS A 121 -38.90 12.48 10.41
C LYS A 121 -37.38 12.37 10.42
N ALA A 122 -36.82 11.17 10.25
CA ALA A 122 -35.37 10.97 10.17
C ALA A 122 -34.72 11.77 9.01
N TYR A 123 -35.37 11.85 7.84
CA TYR A 123 -34.89 12.68 6.74
C TYR A 123 -34.99 14.19 7.05
N LYS A 124 -36.06 14.65 7.71
CA LYS A 124 -36.20 16.04 8.17
C LYS A 124 -35.11 16.42 9.17
N ASP A 125 -34.83 15.55 10.14
CA ASP A 125 -33.78 15.76 11.15
C ASP A 125 -32.38 15.76 10.50
N PHE A 126 -32.14 14.88 9.52
CA PHE A 126 -30.91 14.87 8.72
C PHE A 126 -30.76 16.16 7.89
N LEU A 127 -31.82 16.63 7.23
CA LEU A 127 -31.80 17.89 6.47
C LEU A 127 -31.49 19.09 7.38
N TYR A 128 -31.94 19.11 8.63
CA TYR A 128 -31.51 20.12 9.60
C TYR A 128 -30.05 19.98 10.03
N GLN A 129 -29.50 18.77 10.16
CA GLN A 129 -28.08 18.56 10.47
C GLN A 129 -27.14 19.01 9.34
N VAL A 130 -27.56 18.88 8.08
CA VAL A 130 -26.79 19.30 6.89
C VAL A 130 -27.08 20.77 6.49
N SER A 131 -28.14 21.39 7.03
CA SER A 131 -28.45 22.81 6.78
C SER A 131 -27.35 23.72 7.36
N PRO A 132 -26.95 24.81 6.66
CA PRO A 132 -25.96 25.75 7.18
C PRO A 132 -26.38 26.37 8.52
N LYS A 133 -25.45 26.36 9.49
CA LYS A 133 -25.67 26.85 10.86
C LYS A 133 -26.15 28.31 10.91
N GLU A 134 -25.62 29.14 10.02
CA GLU A 134 -25.99 30.56 9.89
C GLU A 134 -27.48 30.74 9.57
N TRP A 135 -28.04 29.85 8.73
CA TRP A 135 -29.46 29.83 8.39
C TRP A 135 -30.31 29.24 9.52
N LEU A 136 -29.84 28.16 10.18
CA LEU A 136 -30.52 27.58 11.36
C LEU A 136 -30.67 28.60 12.49
N ASP A 137 -29.58 29.33 12.78
CA ASP A 137 -29.56 30.42 13.75
C ASP A 137 -30.55 31.54 13.40
N GLU A 138 -30.71 31.87 12.11
CA GLU A 138 -31.69 32.86 11.66
C GLU A 138 -33.13 32.36 11.81
N GLN A 139 -33.39 31.07 11.52
CA GLN A 139 -34.70 30.45 11.72
C GLN A 139 -35.06 30.29 13.20
N GLU A 140 -34.11 30.02 14.09
CA GLU A 140 -34.34 30.06 15.54
C GLU A 140 -34.68 31.49 16.00
N LYS A 141 -33.96 32.51 15.53
CA LYS A 141 -34.28 33.91 15.84
C LYS A 141 -35.69 34.29 15.37
N LYS A 142 -36.11 33.84 14.18
CA LYS A 142 -37.50 33.99 13.66
C LYS A 142 -38.52 33.24 14.52
N ARG A 143 -38.25 31.97 14.89
CA ARG A 143 -39.09 31.15 15.79
C ARG A 143 -39.28 31.81 17.16
N LEU A 144 -38.22 32.36 17.75
CA LEU A 144 -38.25 33.06 19.03
C LEU A 144 -38.99 34.40 18.94
N ALA A 145 -38.86 35.14 17.83
CA ALA A 145 -39.65 36.35 17.58
C ALA A 145 -41.14 36.03 17.43
N LEU A 146 -41.50 35.00 16.68
CA LEU A 146 -42.89 34.53 16.52
C LEU A 146 -43.51 34.05 17.83
N LYS A 147 -42.76 33.32 18.67
CA LYS A 147 -43.22 32.93 20.02
C LYS A 147 -43.51 34.16 20.88
N LYS A 148 -42.60 35.12 20.96
CA LYS A 148 -42.79 36.38 21.70
C LYS A 148 -43.97 37.21 21.17
N ALA A 149 -44.18 37.24 19.86
CA ALA A 149 -45.32 37.93 19.26
C ALA A 149 -46.66 37.27 19.61
N LYS A 150 -46.72 35.93 19.63
CA LYS A 150 -47.91 35.17 20.08
C LYS A 150 -48.18 35.40 21.57
N GLU A 151 -47.16 35.28 22.41
CA GLU A 151 -47.22 35.50 23.87
C GLU A 151 -47.74 36.91 24.22
N VAL A 152 -47.21 37.96 23.58
CA VAL A 152 -47.73 39.33 23.71
C VAL A 152 -49.19 39.45 23.27
N SER A 153 -49.61 38.72 22.22
CA SER A 153 -51.00 38.75 21.73
C SER A 153 -52.00 38.01 22.63
N GLU A 154 -51.56 37.01 23.41
CA GLU A 154 -52.40 36.34 24.40
C GLU A 154 -52.59 37.20 25.65
N ILE A 155 -51.51 37.83 26.14
CA ILE A 155 -51.56 38.78 27.28
C ILE A 155 -52.58 39.90 27.01
N THR A 156 -52.68 40.41 25.78
CA THR A 156 -53.68 41.44 25.42
C THR A 156 -55.14 40.97 25.36
N LYS A 157 -55.43 39.67 25.50
CA LYS A 157 -56.82 39.15 25.53
C LYS A 157 -57.37 39.03 26.95
N ASP A 158 -56.58 38.52 27.89
CA ASP A 158 -57.06 38.25 29.26
C ASP A 158 -57.36 39.54 30.05
N GLU A 159 -56.73 40.66 29.69
CA GLU A 159 -57.00 41.99 30.29
C GLU A 159 -58.39 42.56 29.91
N SER A 160 -59.12 41.94 28.97
CA SER A 160 -60.37 42.49 28.41
C SER A 160 -61.67 42.06 29.11
N VAL A 161 -61.64 41.20 30.14
CA VAL A 161 -62.86 40.64 30.77
C VAL A 161 -62.88 40.81 32.30
N SER A 162 -63.05 42.04 32.79
CA SER A 162 -63.50 42.27 34.18
C SER A 162 -64.28 43.58 34.36
N SER A 163 -65.22 43.58 35.33
CA SER A 163 -66.18 44.67 35.67
C SER A 163 -67.27 44.96 34.61
N THR A 164 -68.54 45.32 34.89
CA THR A 164 -69.43 45.38 36.09
C THR A 164 -70.89 45.58 35.58
N PRO A 165 -71.96 45.72 36.40
CA PRO A 165 -72.39 45.01 37.62
C PRO A 165 -73.86 44.48 37.48
N VAL A 166 -74.51 44.12 38.61
CA VAL A 166 -75.87 43.51 38.69
C VAL A 166 -76.94 44.50 39.18
N ASP A 167 -78.18 44.44 38.64
CA ASP A 167 -79.41 44.68 39.43
C ASP A 167 -80.64 43.87 38.92
N LYS A 168 -81.77 43.93 39.65
CA LYS A 168 -82.87 42.95 39.66
C LYS A 168 -84.02 43.27 38.68
N GLY A 169 -84.78 42.24 38.26
CA GLY A 169 -86.06 42.43 37.55
C GLY A 169 -86.90 41.16 37.42
N SER A 170 -88.07 41.11 38.08
CA SER A 170 -89.05 40.00 37.98
C SER A 170 -90.02 40.20 36.83
N GLY A 171 -90.52 39.11 36.19
CA GLY A 171 -91.86 39.12 35.59
C GLY A 171 -92.12 38.40 34.26
N PHE A 172 -92.65 37.17 34.35
CA PHE A 172 -93.93 36.72 33.75
C PHE A 172 -94.26 36.88 32.23
N LYS A 173 -94.73 35.76 31.64
CA LYS A 173 -95.45 35.59 30.33
C LYS A 173 -94.62 35.82 29.05
N SER A 174 -94.90 35.28 27.85
CA SER A 174 -95.75 34.19 27.28
C SER A 174 -96.43 34.68 25.98
N LYS A 175 -96.35 33.87 24.90
CA LYS A 175 -96.91 34.09 23.53
C LYS A 175 -96.25 35.23 22.72
N MET A 176 -96.26 35.26 21.38
CA MET A 176 -96.95 34.44 20.34
C MET A 176 -96.06 34.35 19.06
N VAL A 177 -96.05 33.23 18.31
CA VAL A 177 -96.63 33.02 16.93
C VAL A 177 -96.10 34.03 15.86
N SER A 178 -95.53 33.61 14.71
CA SER A 178 -96.08 32.74 13.64
C SER A 178 -94.94 31.99 12.88
N LEU A 179 -95.03 30.80 12.24
CA LEU A 179 -96.01 30.17 11.31
C LEU A 179 -96.17 30.96 9.98
N TRP A 180 -96.08 30.42 8.75
CA TRP A 180 -95.88 29.08 8.16
C TRP A 180 -94.76 29.21 7.06
N ALA A 181 -93.99 28.22 6.58
CA ALA A 181 -94.15 26.79 6.27
C ALA A 181 -94.80 26.44 4.91
N LYS A 182 -94.06 25.73 4.04
CA LYS A 182 -94.45 24.64 3.09
C LYS A 182 -93.30 24.35 2.09
N GLU A 183 -93.22 23.26 1.34
CA GLU A 183 -93.58 21.83 1.53
C GLU A 183 -93.20 21.05 0.24
N SER A 184 -92.48 19.93 0.38
CA SER A 184 -92.39 18.79 -0.55
C SER A 184 -92.32 18.99 -2.09
N GLN A 185 -91.16 18.70 -2.69
CA GLN A 185 -91.10 17.86 -3.90
C GLN A 185 -89.76 17.11 -4.00
N GLY A 186 -89.78 15.83 -4.39
CA GLY A 186 -88.60 14.96 -4.43
C GLY A 186 -88.30 14.39 -5.82
N PHE A 187 -87.02 14.08 -6.07
CA PHE A 187 -86.56 13.43 -7.31
C PHE A 187 -85.66 12.21 -7.04
N LYS A 188 -85.26 11.51 -8.10
CA LYS A 188 -85.03 10.05 -8.09
C LYS A 188 -83.60 9.62 -8.44
N LYS A 189 -83.17 8.54 -7.77
CA LYS A 189 -82.18 7.52 -8.17
C LYS A 189 -80.67 7.88 -8.10
N PRO A 190 -79.78 6.87 -8.01
CA PRO A 190 -78.36 7.05 -7.68
C PRO A 190 -77.42 6.90 -8.88
N TRP A 191 -76.17 7.32 -8.71
CA TRP A 191 -75.05 6.94 -9.58
C TRP A 191 -74.42 5.61 -9.10
N LYS A 192 -73.81 4.86 -10.03
CA LYS A 192 -73.16 3.56 -9.76
C LYS A 192 -71.64 3.69 -9.82
N LEU A 193 -70.90 2.86 -9.09
CA LEU A 193 -69.63 2.37 -9.61
C LEU A 193 -69.50 0.86 -9.34
N LEU A 194 -68.95 0.14 -10.31
CA LEU A 194 -68.85 -1.31 -10.33
C LEU A 194 -67.43 -1.72 -9.93
N GLN A 195 -67.30 -2.67 -9.01
CA GLN A 195 -66.11 -3.53 -8.94
C GLN A 195 -66.54 -4.98 -9.11
N ALA A 196 -66.01 -5.62 -10.14
CA ALA A 196 -66.30 -7.01 -10.46
C ALA A 196 -65.16 -7.91 -9.96
N VAL A 197 -65.54 -8.83 -9.08
CA VAL A 197 -64.86 -10.07 -8.70
C VAL A 197 -63.89 -10.61 -9.76
N ARG A 198 -62.66 -10.98 -9.33
CA ARG A 198 -62.09 -12.29 -9.68
C ARG A 198 -61.05 -12.76 -8.67
N LEU A 199 -61.05 -14.08 -8.45
CA LEU A 199 -60.22 -14.78 -7.47
C LEU A 199 -59.28 -15.75 -8.20
N ARG A 200 -58.01 -15.69 -7.81
CA ARG A 200 -56.92 -16.70 -7.75
C ARG A 200 -57.01 -18.06 -8.48
N GLN A 201 -55.82 -18.62 -8.74
CA GLN A 201 -55.44 -20.02 -9.13
C GLN A 201 -55.40 -20.30 -10.64
N GLY A 202 -54.40 -21.01 -11.18
CA GLY A 202 -53.13 -21.49 -10.58
C GLY A 202 -52.40 -22.54 -11.45
N LEU A 203 -51.14 -22.89 -11.10
CA LEU A 203 -50.26 -23.92 -11.74
C LEU A 203 -49.78 -23.53 -13.18
N SER A 204 -48.65 -23.95 -13.77
CA SER A 204 -47.39 -24.66 -13.39
C SER A 204 -46.43 -24.65 -14.61
N SER A 205 -45.12 -24.96 -14.61
CA SER A 205 -44.04 -25.21 -13.63
C SER A 205 -42.66 -25.26 -14.39
N SER A 206 -41.51 -25.35 -13.68
CA SER A 206 -40.14 -25.65 -14.21
C SER A 206 -39.41 -24.49 -14.93
N SER A 207 -38.07 -24.32 -14.93
CA SER A 207 -36.92 -25.10 -14.37
C SER A 207 -35.62 -24.25 -14.26
N ILE A 208 -34.64 -24.66 -13.42
CA ILE A 208 -33.16 -24.46 -13.59
C ILE A 208 -32.60 -23.01 -13.43
N LEU A 209 -31.48 -22.69 -12.73
CA LEU A 209 -30.52 -23.42 -11.87
C LEU A 209 -29.82 -22.47 -10.85
N GLN A 210 -29.08 -23.04 -9.88
CA GLN A 210 -28.08 -22.40 -8.97
C GLN A 210 -26.65 -22.53 -9.57
N PRO A 211 -25.53 -21.97 -9.01
CA PRO A 211 -25.15 -21.65 -7.60
C PRO A 211 -24.63 -20.20 -7.36
N ALA A 212 -24.30 -19.68 -6.17
CA ALA A 212 -24.08 -20.18 -4.79
C ALA A 212 -22.61 -20.51 -4.37
N SER A 213 -21.90 -19.53 -3.78
CA SER A 213 -20.73 -19.73 -2.91
C SER A 213 -20.45 -18.50 -2.02
N GLN A 214 -20.23 -18.70 -0.71
CA GLN A 214 -19.74 -17.67 0.23
C GLN A 214 -18.25 -17.90 0.58
N PRO A 215 -17.61 -17.04 1.39
CA PRO A 215 -17.63 -17.30 2.83
C PRO A 215 -17.81 -16.07 3.74
N SER A 216 -18.31 -16.34 4.95
CA SER A 216 -18.47 -15.43 6.07
C SER A 216 -17.15 -15.03 6.76
N MET A 217 -17.15 -13.86 7.41
CA MET A 217 -16.39 -13.65 8.65
C MET A 217 -17.27 -12.99 9.71
N SER A 218 -17.43 -13.64 10.86
CA SER A 218 -18.23 -13.16 11.99
C SER A 218 -17.33 -12.94 13.21
N ILE A 219 -17.07 -11.69 13.57
CA ILE A 219 -16.36 -11.36 14.81
C ILE A 219 -17.40 -11.10 15.91
N ARG A 220 -17.44 -12.03 16.85
CA ARG A 220 -18.17 -11.92 18.12
C ARG A 220 -17.20 -11.40 19.18
N LEU A 221 -17.51 -10.27 19.80
CA LEU A 221 -16.86 -9.81 21.03
C LEU A 221 -17.93 -9.35 22.02
N ASP A 222 -17.74 -9.72 23.29
CA ASP A 222 -18.80 -9.72 24.29
C ASP A 222 -18.92 -8.39 25.05
N SER A 223 -20.11 -8.14 25.60
CA SER A 223 -20.41 -6.95 26.40
C SER A 223 -19.73 -6.97 27.78
N LYS A 224 -18.78 -6.08 28.02
CA LYS A 224 -18.44 -5.59 29.37
C LYS A 224 -17.96 -4.14 29.29
N GLY A 225 -18.62 -3.27 30.05
CA GLY A 225 -18.55 -1.83 29.83
C GLY A 225 -17.46 -1.11 30.61
N LEU A 226 -17.13 0.09 30.12
CA LEU A 226 -16.54 1.18 30.89
C LEU A 226 -17.39 2.43 30.65
N SER A 227 -17.76 3.12 31.72
CA SER A 227 -18.53 4.36 31.64
C SER A 227 -17.63 5.55 31.32
N SER A 228 -18.01 6.37 30.36
CA SER A 228 -17.48 7.74 30.22
C SER A 228 -18.64 8.74 30.16
N THR A 229 -18.82 9.46 31.25
CA THR A 229 -19.89 10.45 31.46
C THR A 229 -19.75 11.64 30.51
N LEU A 230 -20.78 11.90 29.69
CA LEU A 230 -21.19 13.25 29.23
C LEU A 230 -22.70 13.20 28.88
N PRO A 231 -23.47 14.30 29.00
CA PRO A 231 -24.92 14.22 29.01
C PRO A 231 -25.53 14.23 27.60
N SER A 232 -26.27 13.18 27.23
CA SER A 232 -27.31 13.31 26.21
C SER A 232 -28.39 14.25 26.75
N GLN A 233 -28.61 15.38 26.07
CA GLN A 233 -29.80 16.18 26.32
C GLN A 233 -31.04 15.36 25.96
N GLN A 234 -31.79 14.95 26.97
CA GLN A 234 -33.16 14.47 26.78
C GLN A 234 -34.01 15.66 26.34
N SER A 235 -34.19 15.83 25.04
CA SER A 235 -35.24 16.70 24.50
C SER A 235 -36.58 16.13 25.00
N GLN A 236 -37.25 16.87 25.89
CA GLN A 236 -38.57 16.50 26.39
C GLN A 236 -39.52 16.30 25.21
N ALA A 237 -40.37 15.27 25.30
CA ALA A 237 -41.52 15.11 24.43
C ALA A 237 -42.59 16.14 24.85
N ASP A 238 -42.37 17.40 24.48
CA ASP A 238 -43.32 18.48 24.72
C ASP A 238 -44.55 18.28 23.81
N THR A 239 -45.65 17.93 24.48
CA THR A 239 -47.07 18.05 24.11
C THR A 239 -47.41 18.69 22.76
N ASP A 240 -48.27 18.02 22.00
CA ASP A 240 -48.81 18.50 20.73
C ASP A 240 -49.29 19.95 20.78
N SER A 241 -48.56 20.84 20.08
CA SER A 241 -48.95 22.22 19.84
C SER A 241 -49.25 22.38 18.35
N GLU A 242 -50.43 21.90 17.95
CA GLU A 242 -50.94 21.83 16.57
C GLU A 242 -51.34 23.22 16.02
N GLY A 243 -50.37 24.16 16.05
CA GLY A 243 -50.56 25.58 15.74
C GLY A 243 -49.25 26.35 15.50
N GLY A 244 -48.14 25.65 15.28
CA GLY A 244 -46.88 26.22 14.80
C GLY A 244 -46.78 26.10 13.28
N GLU A 245 -46.55 27.22 12.59
CA GLU A 245 -46.26 27.22 11.16
C GLU A 245 -44.95 26.44 10.91
N GLU A 246 -44.99 25.44 10.02
CA GLU A 246 -43.82 24.63 9.72
C GLU A 246 -42.83 25.48 8.90
N LEU A 247 -41.74 25.94 9.55
CA LEU A 247 -40.78 26.83 8.90
C LEU A 247 -40.14 26.11 7.68
N PRO A 248 -40.02 26.78 6.52
CA PRO A 248 -39.48 26.17 5.31
C PRO A 248 -38.12 25.51 5.53
N LEU A 249 -37.90 24.35 4.93
CA LEU A 249 -36.59 23.69 4.88
C LEU A 249 -35.61 24.52 4.05
N TYR A 250 -34.31 24.40 4.35
CA TYR A 250 -33.24 25.05 3.59
C TYR A 250 -33.17 24.49 2.16
N PHE A 251 -33.12 23.16 2.06
CA PHE A 251 -33.15 22.43 0.80
C PHE A 251 -34.60 22.37 0.28
N THR A 252 -34.81 22.98 -0.88
CA THR A 252 -36.10 23.07 -1.59
C THR A 252 -36.16 22.15 -2.81
N GLU A 253 -35.02 21.90 -3.45
CA GLU A 253 -34.86 20.89 -4.50
C GLU A 253 -33.87 19.80 -4.04
N PRO A 254 -34.13 18.50 -4.28
CA PRO A 254 -33.21 17.42 -3.92
C PRO A 254 -31.80 17.54 -4.52
N ARG A 255 -31.66 18.29 -5.63
CA ARG A 255 -30.36 18.57 -6.27
C ARG A 255 -29.44 19.35 -5.35
N GLN A 256 -29.95 20.38 -4.66
CA GLN A 256 -29.16 21.26 -3.79
C GLN A 256 -28.39 20.49 -2.70
N LEU A 257 -28.95 19.38 -2.21
CA LEU A 257 -28.27 18.50 -1.25
C LEU A 257 -27.19 17.61 -1.91
N LEU A 258 -27.47 17.12 -3.13
CA LEU A 258 -26.50 16.34 -3.91
C LEU A 258 -25.33 17.22 -4.38
N ASP A 259 -25.59 18.46 -4.79
CA ASP A 259 -24.59 19.43 -5.20
C ASP A 259 -23.64 19.75 -4.03
N VAL A 260 -24.18 19.90 -2.79
CA VAL A 260 -23.39 20.04 -1.56
C VAL A 260 -22.56 18.78 -1.25
N PHE A 261 -23.08 17.57 -1.51
CA PHE A 261 -22.28 16.35 -1.33
C PHE A 261 -21.19 16.19 -2.39
N ILE A 262 -21.42 16.64 -3.64
CA ILE A 262 -20.40 16.67 -4.69
C ILE A 262 -19.31 17.69 -4.32
N GLU A 263 -19.67 18.89 -3.86
CA GLU A 263 -18.69 19.88 -3.41
C GLU A 263 -17.87 19.34 -2.21
N LEU A 264 -18.51 18.68 -1.25
CA LEU A 264 -17.81 18.01 -0.15
C LEU A 264 -16.94 16.83 -0.62
N GLU A 265 -17.33 16.08 -1.64
CA GLU A 265 -16.51 15.02 -2.22
C GLU A 265 -15.28 15.60 -2.92
N GLU A 266 -15.44 16.64 -3.75
CA GLU A 266 -14.34 17.38 -4.40
C GLU A 266 -13.39 18.02 -3.36
N GLN A 267 -13.93 18.65 -2.31
CA GLN A 267 -13.14 19.19 -1.20
C GLN A 267 -12.34 18.08 -0.48
N ASN A 268 -12.97 16.96 -0.13
CA ASN A 268 -12.28 15.84 0.52
C ASN A 268 -11.20 15.21 -0.39
N LEU A 269 -11.48 15.05 -1.70
CA LEU A 269 -10.50 14.56 -2.67
C LEU A 269 -9.31 15.51 -2.80
N SER A 270 -9.54 16.83 -2.85
CA SER A 270 -8.46 17.81 -2.90
C SER A 270 -7.62 17.85 -1.61
N LEU A 271 -8.24 17.64 -0.44
CA LEU A 271 -7.53 17.50 0.84
C LEU A 271 -6.69 16.22 0.89
N ILE A 272 -7.20 15.10 0.38
CA ILE A 272 -6.45 13.84 0.29
C ILE A 272 -5.26 14.01 -0.66
N GLN A 273 -5.48 14.57 -1.86
CA GLN A 273 -4.42 14.83 -2.84
C GLN A 273 -3.35 15.77 -2.27
N ASN A 274 -3.74 16.90 -1.66
CA ASN A 274 -2.78 17.83 -1.06
C ASN A 274 -2.00 17.20 0.10
N THR A 275 -2.64 16.32 0.88
CA THR A 275 -1.96 15.56 1.95
C THR A 275 -0.93 14.59 1.36
N GLN A 276 -1.26 13.89 0.28
CA GLN A 276 -0.33 12.98 -0.40
C GLN A 276 0.84 13.74 -1.05
N GLU A 277 0.57 14.83 -1.78
CA GLU A 277 1.60 15.70 -2.36
C GLU A 277 2.55 16.26 -1.28
N MET A 278 2.02 16.62 -0.11
CA MET A 278 2.81 17.06 1.04
C MET A 278 3.64 15.91 1.65
N GLU A 279 3.12 14.68 1.70
CA GLU A 279 3.84 13.50 2.18
C GLU A 279 4.98 13.11 1.23
N GLU A 280 4.74 13.13 -0.08
CA GLU A 280 5.76 12.88 -1.12
C GLU A 280 6.88 13.94 -1.06
N MET A 281 6.53 15.23 -0.99
CA MET A 281 7.50 16.32 -0.80
C MET A 281 8.29 16.20 0.52
N LEU A 282 7.64 15.72 1.58
CA LEU A 282 8.28 15.48 2.88
C LEU A 282 9.28 14.31 2.81
N ASP A 283 8.96 13.25 2.07
CA ASP A 283 9.85 12.09 1.87
C ASP A 283 11.02 12.40 0.94
N GLU A 284 10.83 13.21 -0.11
CA GLU A 284 11.94 13.78 -0.89
C GLU A 284 12.87 14.64 -0.01
N LEU A 285 12.31 15.45 0.90
CA LEU A 285 13.09 16.26 1.84
C LEU A 285 13.86 15.38 2.84
N LYS A 286 13.24 14.31 3.38
CA LYS A 286 13.93 13.32 4.22
C LYS A 286 15.07 12.62 3.46
N LEU A 287 14.84 12.23 2.20
CA LEU A 287 15.83 11.55 1.36
C LEU A 287 17.02 12.45 1.01
N THR A 288 16.76 13.70 0.61
CA THR A 288 17.81 14.68 0.32
C THR A 288 18.61 15.04 1.56
N LEU A 289 17.97 15.24 2.72
CA LEU A 289 18.65 15.45 4.02
C LEU A 289 19.50 14.24 4.44
N LYS A 290 19.00 13.01 4.23
CA LYS A 290 19.78 11.79 4.50
C LYS A 290 21.00 11.68 3.58
N ASN A 291 20.86 12.07 2.31
CA ASN A 291 21.95 12.05 1.34
C ASN A 291 23.01 13.14 1.62
N THR A 292 22.61 14.36 2.04
CA THR A 292 23.56 15.40 2.46
C THR A 292 24.26 15.02 3.76
N GLN A 293 23.56 14.45 4.74
CA GLN A 293 24.17 13.91 5.97
C GLN A 293 25.25 12.86 5.64
N ILE A 294 24.92 11.85 4.83
CA ILE A 294 25.88 10.83 4.39
C ILE A 294 27.09 11.43 3.64
N ARG A 295 26.90 12.53 2.90
CA ARG A 295 28.01 13.25 2.25
C ARG A 295 28.90 13.96 3.28
N MET A 296 28.31 14.72 4.20
CA MET A 296 29.04 15.41 5.27
C MET A 296 29.79 14.43 6.17
N ASP A 297 29.20 13.28 6.51
CA ASP A 297 29.88 12.24 7.30
C ASP A 297 31.08 11.63 6.55
N ARG A 298 31.03 11.52 5.22
CA ARG A 298 32.19 11.10 4.41
C ARG A 298 33.28 12.17 4.41
N GLU A 299 32.93 13.43 4.19
CA GLU A 299 33.85 14.57 4.20
C GLU A 299 34.53 14.70 5.59
N VAL A 300 33.77 14.62 6.68
CA VAL A 300 34.29 14.63 8.06
C VAL A 300 35.23 13.45 8.33
N ASN A 301 34.93 12.26 7.82
CA ASN A 301 35.80 11.10 8.01
C ASN A 301 37.07 11.15 7.14
N GLN A 302 37.01 11.75 5.94
CA GLN A 302 38.20 12.05 5.13
C GLN A 302 39.10 13.07 5.83
N LEU A 303 38.53 14.16 6.37
CA LEU A 303 39.28 15.16 7.15
C LEU A 303 39.94 14.54 8.39
N LYS A 304 39.24 13.66 9.13
CA LYS A 304 39.83 12.90 10.24
C LYS A 304 41.01 12.03 9.79
N GLN A 305 40.87 11.30 8.67
CA GLN A 305 41.96 10.49 8.11
C GLN A 305 43.17 11.36 7.74
N TRP A 306 42.96 12.50 7.07
CA TRP A 306 44.05 13.43 6.75
C TRP A 306 44.72 14.01 8.00
N ILE A 307 43.96 14.34 9.05
CA ILE A 307 44.53 14.76 10.35
C ILE A 307 45.39 13.64 10.94
N THR A 308 44.91 12.39 10.98
CA THR A 308 45.70 11.26 11.48
C THR A 308 46.97 11.03 10.65
N THR A 309 46.88 11.06 9.32
CA THR A 309 48.05 10.91 8.44
C THR A 309 49.06 12.05 8.64
N MET A 310 48.59 13.30 8.76
CA MET A 310 49.46 14.45 8.99
C MET A 310 50.14 14.37 10.37
N MET A 311 49.42 13.97 11.42
CA MET A 311 49.98 13.74 12.75
C MET A 311 51.05 12.64 12.74
N MET A 312 50.83 11.55 11.99
CA MET A 312 51.84 10.50 11.83
C MET A 312 53.09 10.99 11.08
N SER A 313 52.91 11.81 10.03
CA SER A 313 54.04 12.44 9.32
C SER A 313 54.82 13.41 10.21
N ILE A 314 54.13 14.25 11.00
CA ILE A 314 54.74 15.17 11.96
C ILE A 314 55.54 14.40 13.01
N ALA A 315 54.95 13.39 13.66
CA ALA A 315 55.64 12.60 14.68
C ALA A 315 56.89 11.87 14.13
N LYS A 316 56.84 11.42 12.87
CA LYS A 316 58.01 10.83 12.20
C LYS A 316 59.07 11.88 11.86
N GLU A 317 58.67 13.06 11.38
CA GLU A 317 59.61 14.14 11.09
C GLU A 317 60.30 14.61 12.39
N GLU A 318 59.55 14.75 13.49
CA GLU A 318 60.05 15.03 14.85
C GLU A 318 61.03 13.95 15.34
N GLU A 319 60.74 12.66 15.12
CA GLU A 319 61.65 11.54 15.40
C GLU A 319 62.96 11.68 14.60
N THR A 320 62.88 11.88 13.27
CA THR A 320 64.08 12.05 12.44
C THR A 320 64.86 13.34 12.74
N ALA A 321 64.18 14.41 13.17
CA ALA A 321 64.83 15.64 13.62
C ALA A 321 65.60 15.41 14.94
N ALA A 322 65.04 14.65 15.87
CA ALA A 322 65.73 14.24 17.10
C ALA A 322 66.91 13.29 16.82
N GLU A 323 66.77 12.33 15.89
CA GLU A 323 67.89 11.51 15.41
C GLU A 323 69.01 12.35 14.79
N LEU A 324 68.66 13.33 13.95
CA LEU A 324 69.62 14.23 13.30
C LEU A 324 70.27 15.21 14.30
N GLU A 325 69.55 15.70 15.30
CA GLU A 325 70.13 16.50 16.40
C GLU A 325 71.12 15.67 17.22
N LEU A 326 70.74 14.44 17.59
CA LEU A 326 71.61 13.50 18.31
C LEU A 326 72.86 13.17 17.48
N LYS A 327 72.69 12.88 16.18
CA LYS A 327 73.79 12.62 15.24
C LYS A 327 74.69 13.84 15.12
N ALA A 328 74.14 15.04 14.91
CA ALA A 328 74.91 16.27 14.85
C ALA A 328 75.71 16.48 16.14
N ARG A 329 75.08 16.33 17.31
CA ARG A 329 75.75 16.42 18.62
C ARG A 329 76.91 15.43 18.73
N VAL A 330 76.73 14.16 18.36
CA VAL A 330 77.80 13.14 18.36
C VAL A 330 78.94 13.50 17.40
N PHE A 331 78.64 13.95 16.18
CA PHE A 331 79.67 14.35 15.21
C PHE A 331 80.44 15.62 15.64
N HIS A 332 79.80 16.56 16.38
CA HIS A 332 80.48 17.73 16.96
C HIS A 332 81.37 17.39 18.17
N PHE A 333 81.20 16.24 18.81
CA PHE A 333 82.10 15.77 19.89
C PHE A 333 83.37 15.07 19.37
N GLY A 334 83.44 14.72 18.09
CA GLY A 334 84.67 14.29 17.44
C GLY A 334 85.40 15.49 16.80
N GLU A 335 86.74 15.50 16.82
CA GLU A 335 87.53 16.44 16.02
C GLU A 335 87.42 16.08 14.52
N TYR A 336 86.30 16.40 13.88
CA TYR A 336 86.09 16.16 12.46
C TYR A 336 86.90 17.16 11.61
N LYS A 337 88.04 16.70 11.07
CA LYS A 337 89.01 17.53 10.32
C LYS A 337 88.58 17.71 8.85
N GLY A 338 87.29 18.00 8.61
CA GLY A 338 86.71 18.22 7.28
C GLY A 338 87.51 19.23 6.46
N ASP A 339 87.77 20.40 7.06
CA ASP A 339 88.70 21.44 6.58
C ASP A 339 90.06 20.95 6.06
N GLN A 340 90.57 19.80 6.50
CA GLN A 340 91.85 19.25 6.05
C GLN A 340 91.65 18.21 4.92
N GLN A 341 90.51 17.52 4.92
CA GLN A 341 90.12 16.58 3.87
C GLN A 341 89.64 17.31 2.60
N ASP A 342 88.86 18.39 2.75
CA ASP A 342 88.39 19.20 1.62
C ASP A 342 89.57 19.87 0.90
N LYS A 343 90.52 20.44 1.64
CA LYS A 343 91.77 21.00 1.07
C LYS A 343 92.64 19.95 0.36
N LEU A 344 92.57 18.68 0.79
CA LEU A 344 93.25 17.57 0.12
C LEU A 344 92.51 17.14 -1.16
N LEU A 345 91.18 17.12 -1.15
CA LEU A 345 90.34 16.87 -2.32
C LEU A 345 90.51 17.96 -3.38
N ASP A 346 90.54 19.24 -2.99
CA ASP A 346 90.87 20.36 -3.88
C ASP A 346 92.26 20.18 -4.51
N SER A 347 93.27 19.84 -3.71
CA SER A 347 94.64 19.62 -4.21
C SER A 347 94.74 18.43 -5.17
N LEU A 348 93.95 17.38 -4.95
CA LEU A 348 93.82 16.25 -5.86
C LEU A 348 93.12 16.67 -7.16
N ASN A 349 92.02 17.42 -7.06
CA ASN A 349 91.23 17.87 -8.21
C ASN A 349 92.06 18.74 -9.17
N HIS A 350 92.84 19.69 -8.63
CA HIS A 350 93.76 20.50 -9.44
C HIS A 350 94.80 19.63 -10.18
N LYS A 351 95.43 18.66 -9.50
CA LYS A 351 96.42 17.75 -10.14
C LYS A 351 95.81 16.89 -11.23
N VAL A 352 94.60 16.37 -11.02
CA VAL A 352 93.87 15.59 -12.03
C VAL A 352 93.50 16.47 -13.24
N GLN A 353 93.08 17.71 -12.98
CA GLN A 353 92.79 18.68 -14.04
C GLN A 353 94.05 19.05 -14.84
N ASP A 354 95.20 19.23 -14.18
CA ASP A 354 96.48 19.48 -14.85
C ASP A 354 96.88 18.31 -15.77
N VAL A 355 96.77 17.06 -15.32
CA VAL A 355 97.07 15.88 -16.16
C VAL A 355 96.09 15.77 -17.34
N TYR A 356 94.79 15.94 -17.10
CA TYR A 356 93.77 15.91 -18.15
C TYR A 356 94.05 16.94 -19.26
N ARG A 357 94.39 18.18 -18.89
CA ARG A 357 94.76 19.26 -19.83
C ARG A 357 95.92 18.88 -20.73
N HIS A 358 96.93 18.17 -20.20
CA HIS A 358 98.11 17.77 -20.95
C HIS A 358 97.92 16.51 -21.81
N CYS A 359 97.09 15.56 -21.37
CA CYS A 359 96.92 14.26 -22.03
C CYS A 359 95.77 14.20 -23.05
N VAL A 360 94.67 14.93 -22.82
CA VAL A 360 93.42 14.80 -23.60
C VAL A 360 93.09 16.09 -24.37
N GLY A 361 93.50 17.24 -23.83
CA GLY A 361 93.35 18.55 -24.47
C GLY A 361 92.11 19.35 -24.06
N THR A 362 92.06 20.60 -24.51
CA THR A 362 91.24 21.70 -23.97
C THR A 362 89.73 21.62 -24.27
N GLN A 363 89.26 20.58 -24.96
CA GLN A 363 87.96 20.61 -25.64
C GLN A 363 86.72 20.43 -24.72
N GLN A 364 86.86 19.91 -23.50
CA GLN A 364 85.73 19.47 -22.65
C GLN A 364 85.84 19.88 -21.16
N GLU A 365 86.57 20.94 -20.85
CA GLU A 365 86.94 21.29 -19.46
C GLU A 365 85.78 21.70 -18.51
N ALA A 366 84.60 22.01 -19.02
CA ALA A 366 83.60 22.78 -18.27
C ALA A 366 82.70 21.98 -17.30
N ASN A 367 82.57 20.65 -17.45
CA ASN A 367 81.53 19.87 -16.75
C ASN A 367 81.98 18.49 -16.23
N LEU A 368 83.27 18.16 -16.22
CA LEU A 368 83.78 16.85 -15.76
C LEU A 368 84.19 16.90 -14.28
N GLY A 369 83.66 15.98 -13.48
CA GLY A 369 84.10 15.78 -12.09
C GLY A 369 85.39 14.95 -12.03
N THR A 370 86.17 15.08 -10.95
CA THR A 370 87.52 14.50 -10.79
C THR A 370 87.61 13.01 -11.16
N VAL A 371 86.61 12.20 -10.78
CA VAL A 371 86.56 10.77 -11.11
C VAL A 371 86.38 10.53 -12.61
N GLN A 372 85.51 11.31 -13.28
CA GLN A 372 85.29 11.21 -14.72
C GLN A 372 86.54 11.62 -15.50
N MET A 373 87.27 12.64 -15.03
CA MET A 373 88.54 13.07 -15.61
C MET A 373 89.61 11.98 -15.52
N LEU A 374 89.69 11.26 -14.39
CA LEU A 374 90.57 10.10 -14.23
C LEU A 374 90.22 8.98 -15.22
N THR A 375 88.95 8.60 -15.36
CA THR A 375 88.52 7.55 -16.29
C THR A 375 88.86 7.86 -17.76
N VAL A 376 88.82 9.14 -18.16
CA VAL A 376 89.23 9.54 -19.52
C VAL A 376 90.76 9.54 -19.69
N ILE A 377 91.53 9.91 -18.66
CA ILE A 377 93.00 9.78 -18.68
C ILE A 377 93.40 8.30 -18.78
N GLU A 378 92.76 7.43 -18.00
CA GLU A 378 92.96 5.97 -18.01
C GLU A 378 92.68 5.38 -19.40
N HIS A 379 91.52 5.66 -19.99
CA HIS A 379 91.18 5.22 -21.34
C HIS A 379 92.16 5.73 -22.40
N GLN A 380 92.59 7.00 -22.31
CA GLN A 380 93.55 7.56 -23.26
C GLN A 380 94.94 6.93 -23.14
N LEU A 381 95.35 6.54 -21.93
CA LEU A 381 96.58 5.81 -21.67
C LEU A 381 96.53 4.39 -22.25
N ASP A 382 95.41 3.68 -22.07
CA ASP A 382 95.19 2.36 -22.67
C ASP A 382 95.24 2.40 -24.20
N GLU A 383 94.59 3.39 -24.85
CA GLU A 383 94.70 3.58 -26.30
C GLU A 383 96.15 3.79 -26.75
N LEU A 384 96.94 4.57 -26.00
CA LEU A 384 98.34 4.84 -26.35
C LEU A 384 99.23 3.60 -26.18
N LEU A 385 98.96 2.76 -25.18
CA LEU A 385 99.62 1.46 -25.01
C LEU A 385 99.25 0.48 -26.13
N GLU A 386 97.97 0.36 -26.48
CA GLU A 386 97.53 -0.54 -27.54
C GLU A 386 98.08 -0.11 -28.92
N ASN A 387 98.15 1.20 -29.17
CA ASN A 387 98.81 1.74 -30.37
C ASN A 387 100.32 1.48 -30.40
N LEU A 388 100.99 1.41 -29.24
CA LEU A 388 102.41 1.09 -29.13
C LEU A 388 102.69 -0.40 -29.42
N GLU A 389 101.87 -1.32 -28.90
CA GLU A 389 101.96 -2.75 -29.21
C GLU A 389 101.66 -3.05 -30.68
N ARG A 390 100.72 -2.31 -31.28
CA ARG A 390 100.31 -2.46 -32.69
C ARG A 390 101.32 -1.87 -33.69
N VAL A 391 102.45 -1.30 -33.27
CA VAL A 391 103.50 -0.80 -34.18
C VAL A 391 104.12 -1.96 -34.98
N PRO A 392 104.00 -2.01 -36.32
CA PRO A 392 104.51 -3.15 -37.08
C PRO A 392 106.03 -3.30 -36.93
N PRO A 393 106.57 -4.52 -36.71
CA PRO A 393 108.00 -4.72 -36.47
C PRO A 393 108.87 -4.26 -37.64
N ALA A 394 108.33 -4.24 -38.87
CA ALA A 394 109.00 -3.67 -40.03
C ALA A 394 109.29 -2.15 -39.90
N LYS A 395 108.48 -1.38 -39.15
CA LYS A 395 108.77 0.02 -38.85
C LYS A 395 109.87 0.15 -37.78
N ILE A 396 109.87 -0.73 -36.79
CA ILE A 396 110.90 -0.78 -35.73
C ILE A 396 112.25 -1.12 -36.37
N GLU A 397 112.31 -2.19 -37.16
CA GLU A 397 113.53 -2.61 -37.87
C GLU A 397 114.03 -1.54 -38.86
N GLN A 398 113.13 -0.78 -39.51
CA GLN A 398 113.51 0.38 -40.33
C GLN A 398 114.10 1.53 -39.50
N ALA A 399 113.54 1.82 -38.32
CA ALA A 399 114.04 2.84 -37.41
C ALA A 399 115.41 2.45 -36.81
N GLU A 400 115.59 1.19 -36.42
CA GLU A 400 116.86 0.62 -35.98
C GLU A 400 117.92 0.68 -37.09
N LYS A 401 117.58 0.20 -38.30
CA LYS A 401 118.48 0.30 -39.47
C LYS A 401 118.82 1.75 -39.81
N ALA A 402 117.90 2.69 -39.63
CA ALA A 402 118.17 4.12 -39.80
C ALA A 402 119.11 4.65 -38.71
N LYS A 403 118.92 4.31 -37.44
CA LYS A 403 119.76 4.73 -36.32
C LYS A 403 121.16 4.12 -36.35
N GLU A 404 121.28 2.84 -36.65
CA GLU A 404 122.59 2.18 -36.84
C GLU A 404 123.28 2.67 -38.12
N LYS A 405 122.54 3.05 -39.17
CA LYS A 405 123.11 3.75 -40.34
C LYS A 405 123.61 5.15 -39.96
N GLU A 406 122.87 5.92 -39.18
CA GLU A 406 123.30 7.23 -38.65
C GLU A 406 124.59 7.08 -37.82
N ARG A 407 124.60 6.13 -36.87
CA ARG A 407 125.77 5.79 -36.04
C ARG A 407 126.99 5.39 -36.88
N ARG A 408 126.80 4.51 -37.89
CA ARG A 408 127.85 4.12 -38.84
C ARG A 408 128.33 5.26 -39.73
N MET A 409 127.51 6.28 -40.01
CA MET A 409 127.94 7.47 -40.75
C MET A 409 128.77 8.39 -39.85
N ARG A 410 128.31 8.74 -38.65
CA ARG A 410 129.09 9.52 -37.68
C ARG A 410 130.47 8.92 -37.43
N LEU A 411 130.55 7.62 -37.14
CA LEU A 411 131.81 6.93 -36.86
C LEU A 411 132.79 6.94 -38.06
N ARG A 412 132.28 6.96 -39.30
CA ARG A 412 133.10 7.11 -40.52
C ARG A 412 133.56 8.54 -40.71
N GLU A 413 132.69 9.52 -40.47
CA GLU A 413 132.99 10.94 -40.57
C GLU A 413 134.04 11.35 -39.54
N GLU A 414 133.90 10.92 -38.28
CA GLU A 414 134.88 11.08 -37.21
C GLU A 414 136.25 10.48 -37.59
N LYS A 415 136.26 9.23 -38.10
CA LYS A 415 137.51 8.56 -38.53
C LYS A 415 138.17 9.27 -39.71
N LEU A 416 137.40 9.78 -40.67
CA LEU A 416 137.90 10.50 -41.84
C LEU A 416 138.40 11.90 -41.47
N GLN A 417 137.72 12.60 -40.56
CA GLN A 417 138.19 13.86 -39.97
C GLN A 417 139.52 13.66 -39.24
N LEU A 418 139.64 12.62 -38.40
CA LEU A 418 140.88 12.29 -37.68
C LEU A 418 142.04 11.97 -38.65
N GLN A 419 141.77 11.22 -39.72
CA GLN A 419 142.77 10.93 -40.76
C GLN A 419 143.19 12.20 -41.51
N LYS A 420 142.25 13.09 -41.83
CA LYS A 420 142.52 14.38 -42.46
C LYS A 420 143.37 15.29 -41.55
N LEU A 421 143.04 15.39 -40.26
CA LEU A 421 143.83 16.15 -39.28
C LEU A 421 145.27 15.61 -39.18
N LEU A 422 145.47 14.30 -39.12
CA LEU A 422 146.79 13.68 -39.16
C LEU A 422 147.55 13.97 -40.47
N GLN A 423 146.87 14.06 -41.61
CA GLN A 423 147.49 14.38 -42.89
C GLN A 423 147.85 15.87 -43.01
N GLU A 424 146.99 16.77 -42.51
CA GLU A 424 147.26 18.20 -42.42
C GLU A 424 148.39 18.50 -41.42
N GLU A 425 148.42 17.84 -40.26
CA GLU A 425 149.49 17.96 -39.26
C GLU A 425 150.84 17.46 -39.81
N ARG A 426 150.85 16.36 -40.58
CA ARG A 426 152.03 15.91 -41.34
C ARG A 426 152.48 16.94 -42.38
N LEU A 427 151.55 17.55 -43.12
CA LEU A 427 151.83 18.60 -44.11
C LEU A 427 152.37 19.89 -43.45
N GLN A 428 151.79 20.32 -42.33
CA GLN A 428 152.28 21.45 -41.54
C GLN A 428 153.69 21.16 -40.99
N ARG A 429 153.91 19.98 -40.39
CA ARG A 429 155.23 19.55 -39.89
C ARG A 429 156.25 19.33 -41.02
N ALA A 430 155.82 19.19 -42.28
CA ALA A 430 156.70 19.23 -43.45
C ALA A 430 157.00 20.67 -43.88
N ARG A 431 155.99 21.53 -44.02
CA ARG A 431 156.14 22.97 -44.34
C ARG A 431 157.04 23.70 -43.33
N ALA A 432 156.83 23.47 -42.03
CA ALA A 432 157.65 24.04 -40.97
C ALA A 432 159.12 23.56 -41.04
N ARG A 433 159.38 22.32 -41.49
CA ARG A 433 160.75 21.83 -41.73
C ARG A 433 161.38 22.41 -43.00
N ALA A 434 160.58 22.77 -44.01
CA ALA A 434 161.07 23.45 -45.22
C ALA A 434 161.32 24.96 -44.99
N GLN A 435 160.57 25.58 -44.09
CA GLN A 435 160.74 26.98 -43.67
C GLN A 435 161.77 27.15 -42.53
N ALA A 436 162.18 26.08 -41.86
CA ALA A 436 163.17 26.12 -40.79
C ALA A 436 164.54 26.57 -41.33
N GLU A 437 165.07 27.63 -40.74
CA GLU A 437 166.32 28.26 -41.16
C GLU A 437 167.51 27.27 -41.15
N ILE A 438 168.27 27.23 -42.24
CA ILE A 438 169.35 26.24 -42.45
C ILE A 438 170.56 26.60 -41.58
N LYS A 439 170.59 26.07 -40.34
CA LYS A 439 171.66 26.28 -39.35
C LYS A 439 173.00 25.69 -39.81
N LYS A 440 173.80 26.50 -40.52
CA LYS A 440 175.16 26.19 -40.97
C LYS A 440 176.09 25.91 -39.78
N LYS A 441 176.28 24.64 -39.42
CA LYS A 441 177.23 24.25 -38.34
C LYS A 441 178.68 24.55 -38.75
N ARG A 442 179.37 25.42 -38.00
CA ARG A 442 180.83 25.52 -38.01
C ARG A 442 181.41 24.42 -37.12
N GLY A 443 182.25 23.55 -37.68
CA GLY A 443 182.88 22.42 -36.97
C GLY A 443 183.61 21.49 -37.95
N ARG A 444 184.46 20.58 -37.43
CA ARG A 444 185.19 19.61 -38.26
C ARG A 444 184.23 18.65 -38.99
N LYS A 445 184.59 18.28 -40.22
CA LYS A 445 183.86 17.36 -41.10
C LYS A 445 183.74 15.98 -40.45
N LEU A 446 182.52 15.54 -40.14
CA LEU A 446 182.28 14.20 -39.62
C LEU A 446 182.49 13.18 -40.75
N VAL A 447 183.33 12.16 -40.51
CA VAL A 447 183.61 11.11 -41.51
C VAL A 447 182.53 10.04 -41.43
N CYS A 448 181.92 9.71 -42.56
CA CYS A 448 180.93 8.64 -42.64
C CYS A 448 181.54 7.30 -42.24
N ARG A 449 180.92 6.60 -41.28
CA ARG A 449 181.18 5.17 -41.01
C ARG A 449 179.95 4.37 -41.46
N SER A 450 180.20 3.34 -42.27
CA SER A 450 179.37 2.16 -42.57
C SER A 450 177.83 2.26 -42.46
N HIS A 451 177.13 1.93 -43.55
CA HIS A 451 175.68 1.72 -43.55
C HIS A 451 175.22 0.74 -42.45
N PRO A 452 174.08 1.00 -41.79
CA PRO A 452 173.38 -0.02 -41.00
C PRO A 452 172.96 -1.19 -41.92
N PRO A 453 173.22 -2.45 -41.54
CA PRO A 453 172.77 -3.62 -42.31
C PRO A 453 171.26 -3.84 -42.12
N VAL A 454 170.63 -4.53 -43.07
CA VAL A 454 169.20 -4.88 -43.03
C VAL A 454 168.95 -6.07 -42.09
N PRO A 455 168.11 -5.91 -41.03
CA PRO A 455 167.47 -7.00 -40.32
C PRO A 455 166.04 -7.15 -40.89
N LYS A 456 165.84 -8.00 -41.89
CA LYS A 456 165.52 -9.43 -41.74
C LYS A 456 164.14 -9.67 -41.10
N VAL A 457 163.27 -10.30 -41.90
CA VAL A 457 162.10 -11.04 -41.42
C VAL A 457 162.53 -11.97 -40.28
N LYS A 458 161.70 -12.08 -39.26
CA LYS A 458 161.90 -12.96 -38.14
C LYS A 458 160.60 -13.67 -37.81
N ASP A 459 160.40 -14.83 -38.44
CA ASP A 459 159.55 -15.88 -37.91
C ASP A 459 160.09 -16.32 -36.52
N ILE A 460 159.25 -17.03 -35.76
CA ILE A 460 159.23 -17.19 -34.29
C ILE A 460 158.12 -16.30 -33.70
N SER A 461 157.03 -16.85 -33.18
CA SER A 461 156.58 -18.25 -33.18
C SER A 461 155.07 -18.29 -32.92
N ASP A 462 154.45 -19.47 -33.02
CA ASP A 462 153.11 -19.70 -32.48
C ASP A 462 153.08 -19.36 -30.99
N HIS A 463 152.52 -18.20 -30.67
CA HIS A 463 151.92 -17.97 -29.37
C HIS A 463 150.45 -17.71 -29.64
N ILE A 464 149.61 -18.65 -29.19
CA ILE A 464 148.17 -18.48 -29.23
C ILE A 464 147.84 -17.23 -28.40
N LEU A 465 147.32 -16.22 -29.08
CA LEU A 465 146.60 -15.10 -28.51
C LEU A 465 145.19 -15.27 -29.06
N MET A 466 144.29 -15.80 -28.22
CA MET A 466 142.89 -16.02 -28.59
C MET A 466 142.18 -14.69 -28.87
N ASP A 467 141.06 -14.79 -29.58
CA ASP A 467 140.33 -13.62 -30.06
C ASP A 467 139.64 -12.88 -28.90
N LYS A 468 139.53 -11.56 -29.01
CA LYS A 468 138.76 -10.75 -28.06
C LYS A 468 137.27 -11.03 -28.16
N ASP A 469 136.80 -11.35 -29.36
CA ASP A 469 135.39 -11.71 -29.57
C ASP A 469 135.08 -13.12 -29.03
N GLU A 470 136.10 -13.98 -28.80
CA GLU A 470 135.97 -15.24 -28.04
C GLU A 470 136.05 -15.02 -26.51
N GLU A 471 136.87 -14.07 -26.05
CA GLU A 471 136.99 -13.69 -24.64
C GLU A 471 135.68 -13.08 -24.10
N GLU A 472 134.98 -12.25 -24.89
CA GLU A 472 133.68 -11.68 -24.50
C GLU A 472 132.51 -12.69 -24.62
N HIS A 473 132.56 -13.65 -25.54
CA HIS A 473 131.50 -14.67 -25.68
C HIS A 473 131.44 -15.66 -24.51
N LEU A 474 132.58 -15.96 -23.86
CA LEU A 474 132.65 -16.82 -22.69
C LEU A 474 132.22 -16.14 -21.38
N PHE A 475 132.05 -14.81 -21.36
CA PHE A 475 131.73 -14.06 -20.15
C PHE A 475 130.22 -13.91 -19.88
N PHE A 476 129.34 -14.25 -20.83
CA PHE A 476 127.87 -14.09 -20.69
C PHE A 476 127.00 -15.23 -21.23
N PHE A 477 127.56 -16.36 -21.65
CA PHE A 477 126.81 -17.58 -22.00
C PHE A 477 127.24 -18.82 -21.22
N THR A 478 127.64 -18.61 -19.96
CA THR A 478 127.41 -19.50 -18.82
C THR A 478 126.66 -18.71 -17.76
#